data_AF-A0A5P9CZC7-F1
#
_entry.id   AF-A0A5P9CZC7-F1
#
_cell.length_a   1.000
_cell.length_b   1.000
_cell.length_c   1.000
_cell.angle_alpha   90.00
_cell.angle_beta   90.00
_cell.angle_gamma   90.00
#
_symmetry.space_group_name_H-M   'P 1'
#
loop_
_entity.id
_entity.type
_entity.pdbx_description
1 polymer ?
#
loop_
_entity_poly.entity_id
_entity_poly.type
_entity_poly.pdbx_seq_one_letter_code
_entity_poly.pdbx_strand_id
1 'polypeptide(L)'
;MSRKVRRFQSAVSASKTGLRATVIAAALGLAACQNQFQTPSDLLFAPTFSKDLGNIPYTYNTPYDCRSFTGSGWKGIASGRVISFDRRYQISQAGCFKTEQECQAWLFYMRDYIDVPRFMRCNTYTA
;
A
#
# COMPACT_ATOMS: atom_id res chain seq x y z
N MET A 1 -35.96 16.46 -47.70
CA MET A 1 -34.68 16.88 -48.30
C MET A 1 -33.57 16.01 -47.71
N SER A 2 -33.15 14.97 -48.42
CA SER A 2 -32.19 13.96 -47.93
C SER A 2 -30.93 14.02 -48.77
N ARG A 3 -29.78 14.37 -48.16
CA ARG A 3 -28.48 14.37 -48.85
C ARG A 3 -27.61 13.21 -48.34
N LYS A 4 -27.32 12.31 -49.28
CA LYS A 4 -26.43 11.14 -49.22
C LYS A 4 -25.08 11.46 -48.55
N VAL A 5 -24.74 10.66 -47.54
CA VAL A 5 -23.41 10.52 -46.94
C VAL A 5 -22.47 9.89 -47.99
N ARG A 6 -21.44 10.62 -48.43
CA ARG A 6 -20.38 10.07 -49.29
C ARG A 6 -19.29 9.47 -48.41
N ARG A 7 -19.12 8.15 -48.51
CA ARG A 7 -17.90 7.45 -48.09
C ARG A 7 -16.75 7.91 -48.96
N PHE A 8 -15.76 8.57 -48.36
CA PHE A 8 -14.43 8.68 -48.93
C PHE A 8 -13.52 7.70 -48.19
N GLN A 9 -13.28 6.55 -48.82
CA GLN A 9 -12.15 5.70 -48.48
C GLN A 9 -10.91 6.37 -49.06
N SER A 10 -9.99 6.82 -48.20
CA SER A 10 -8.66 7.24 -48.63
C SER A 10 -7.65 6.17 -48.21
N ALA A 11 -6.93 5.70 -49.22
CA ALA A 11 -6.03 4.57 -49.20
C ALA A 11 -4.85 4.76 -48.23
N VAL A 12 -4.49 3.65 -47.58
CA VAL A 12 -3.25 3.48 -46.83
C VAL A 12 -2.09 3.40 -47.83
N SER A 13 -1.26 4.45 -47.92
CA SER A 13 0.05 4.35 -48.55
C SER A 13 1.09 4.04 -47.47
N ALA A 14 1.51 2.78 -47.39
CA ALA A 14 2.65 2.37 -46.58
C ALA A 14 3.95 2.76 -47.31
N SER A 15 4.67 3.76 -46.79
CA SER A 15 6.04 4.07 -47.23
C SER A 15 7.02 3.64 -46.14
N LYS A 16 7.91 2.72 -46.53
CA LYS A 16 8.96 2.12 -45.70
C LYS A 16 10.18 3.03 -45.69
N THR A 17 10.56 3.61 -44.56
CA THR A 17 11.95 3.68 -44.05
C THR A 17 11.97 4.37 -42.69
N GLY A 18 12.78 3.82 -41.79
CA GLY A 18 12.64 4.02 -40.36
C GLY A 18 13.05 5.40 -39.84
N LEU A 19 12.29 5.85 -38.85
CA LEU A 19 12.79 6.69 -37.77
C LEU A 19 12.14 6.19 -36.48
N ARG A 20 12.98 5.86 -35.49
CA ARG A 20 12.56 5.37 -34.18
C ARG A 20 11.73 6.45 -33.47
N ALA A 21 10.46 6.18 -33.25
CA ALA A 21 9.63 6.87 -32.27
C ALA A 21 9.11 5.83 -31.28
N THR A 22 9.96 5.50 -30.31
CA THR A 22 9.49 5.25 -28.95
C THR A 22 8.58 6.40 -28.55
N VAL A 23 7.41 6.11 -27.95
CA VAL A 23 6.73 6.88 -26.88
C VAL A 23 5.23 6.51 -26.83
N ILE A 24 4.87 5.90 -25.69
CA ILE A 24 3.56 5.93 -25.01
C ILE A 24 2.42 5.08 -25.62
N ALA A 25 2.27 3.87 -25.08
CA ALA A 25 0.97 3.21 -24.97
C ALA A 25 0.94 2.28 -23.74
N ALA A 26 1.20 2.82 -22.55
CA ALA A 26 1.05 2.11 -21.28
C ALA A 26 0.31 2.94 -20.22
N ALA A 27 -0.60 3.84 -20.66
CA ALA A 27 -1.30 4.78 -19.78
C ALA A 27 -2.82 4.56 -19.71
N LEU A 28 -3.31 3.33 -19.93
CA LEU A 28 -4.76 3.01 -19.87
C LEU A 28 -5.12 1.92 -18.84
N GLY A 29 -4.19 1.53 -17.96
CA GLY A 29 -4.40 0.44 -17.00
C GLY A 29 -4.83 0.85 -15.57
N LEU A 30 -5.08 2.13 -15.28
CA LEU A 30 -5.41 2.59 -13.91
C LEU A 30 -6.87 3.02 -13.71
N ALA A 31 -7.72 2.96 -14.73
CA ALA A 31 -9.14 3.33 -14.58
C ALA A 31 -10.00 2.27 -13.83
N ALA A 32 -9.42 1.15 -13.40
CA ALA A 32 -10.16 0.07 -12.74
C ALA A 32 -10.29 0.21 -11.20
N CYS A 33 -9.62 1.17 -10.56
CA CYS A 33 -9.67 1.33 -9.09
C CYS A 33 -10.62 2.44 -8.59
N GLN A 34 -11.56 2.92 -9.41
CA GLN A 34 -12.50 3.99 -8.99
C GLN A 34 -13.94 3.51 -8.72
N ASN A 35 -14.28 2.24 -8.96
CA ASN A 35 -15.65 1.74 -8.84
C ASN A 35 -15.97 0.99 -7.55
N GLN A 36 -15.10 0.99 -6.53
CA GLN A 36 -15.34 0.20 -5.31
C GLN A 36 -16.35 0.84 -4.33
N PHE A 37 -16.73 2.11 -4.50
CA PHE A 37 -17.69 2.79 -3.64
C PHE A 37 -18.73 3.51 -4.51
N GLN A 38 -19.85 2.84 -4.78
CA GLN A 38 -20.92 3.34 -5.67
C GLN A 38 -21.90 4.26 -4.94
N THR A 39 -21.90 4.25 -3.60
CA THR A 39 -22.80 5.08 -2.77
C THR A 39 -22.06 5.67 -1.56
N PRO A 40 -22.43 6.86 -1.04
CA PRO A 40 -21.88 7.40 0.21
C PRO A 40 -22.06 6.45 1.41
N SER A 41 -23.12 5.62 1.37
CA SER A 41 -23.35 4.53 2.32
C SER A 41 -22.28 3.45 2.28
N ASP A 42 -21.69 3.14 1.11
CA ASP A 42 -20.61 2.14 1.02
C ASP A 42 -19.33 2.60 1.72
N LEU A 43 -19.09 3.91 1.84
CA LEU A 43 -17.98 4.44 2.63
C LEU A 43 -18.24 4.35 4.14
N LEU A 44 -19.51 4.47 4.56
CA LEU A 44 -19.91 4.35 5.96
C LEU A 44 -19.90 2.89 6.46
N PHE A 45 -20.12 1.92 5.56
CA PHE A 45 -20.10 0.49 5.87
C PHE A 45 -18.90 -0.23 5.27
N ALA A 46 -17.94 0.50 4.70
CA ALA A 46 -16.68 -0.08 4.27
C ALA A 46 -16.05 -0.78 5.49
N PRO A 47 -15.55 -2.03 5.35
CA PRO A 47 -14.92 -2.72 6.45
C PRO A 47 -13.69 -1.93 6.88
N THR A 48 -13.84 -1.11 7.92
CA THR A 48 -12.69 -0.53 8.62
C THR A 48 -11.95 -1.71 9.25
N PHE A 49 -10.65 -1.84 8.99
CA PHE A 49 -9.84 -2.88 9.59
C PHE A 49 -10.13 -2.96 11.10
N SER A 50 -10.53 -4.13 11.58
CA SER A 50 -10.79 -4.30 13.00
C SER A 50 -9.49 -4.07 13.75
N LYS A 51 -9.49 -3.08 14.64
CA LYS A 51 -8.40 -2.79 15.54
C LYS A 51 -8.45 -3.67 16.78
N ASP A 52 -9.05 -4.86 16.73
CA ASP A 52 -9.00 -5.80 17.84
C ASP A 52 -7.58 -6.36 18.01
N LEU A 53 -7.25 -6.76 19.24
CA LEU A 53 -5.87 -7.07 19.63
C LEU A 53 -5.25 -8.22 18.81
N GLY A 54 -6.07 -9.18 18.39
CA GLY A 54 -5.64 -10.30 17.54
C GLY A 54 -5.43 -9.94 16.07
N ASN A 55 -5.95 -8.80 15.61
CA ASN A 55 -5.81 -8.33 14.23
C ASN A 55 -4.63 -7.35 14.06
N ILE A 56 -4.02 -6.92 15.16
CA ILE A 56 -2.83 -6.08 15.11
C ILE A 56 -1.65 -6.96 14.72
N PRO A 57 -0.86 -6.57 13.70
CA PRO A 57 0.28 -7.35 13.25
C PRO A 57 1.24 -7.66 14.40
N TYR A 58 1.63 -8.93 14.49
CA TYR A 58 2.56 -9.43 15.50
C TYR A 58 3.80 -10.00 14.82
N THR A 59 4.97 -9.70 15.39
CA THR A 59 6.27 -10.06 14.83
C THR A 59 6.91 -11.25 15.55
N TYR A 60 6.41 -11.67 16.71
CA TYR A 60 6.99 -12.79 17.44
C TYR A 60 6.70 -14.11 16.74
N ASN A 61 7.67 -15.03 16.82
CA ASN A 61 7.64 -16.31 16.11
C ASN A 61 7.49 -16.16 14.58
N THR A 62 7.83 -14.99 14.03
CA THR A 62 7.92 -14.74 12.58
C THR A 62 9.37 -14.51 12.18
N PRO A 63 9.72 -14.48 10.88
CA PRO A 63 11.05 -14.10 10.42
C PRO A 63 11.52 -12.71 10.88
N TYR A 64 10.58 -11.84 11.30
CA TYR A 64 10.85 -10.49 11.79
C TYR A 64 10.97 -10.43 13.32
N ASP A 65 10.93 -11.57 14.01
CA ASP A 65 11.18 -11.65 15.44
C ASP A 65 12.65 -11.30 15.73
N CYS A 66 12.84 -10.25 16.53
CA CYS A 66 14.17 -9.81 16.95
C CYS A 66 14.94 -10.86 17.75
N ARG A 67 14.27 -11.87 18.34
CA ARG A 67 14.93 -12.96 19.08
C ARG A 67 15.67 -13.94 18.18
N SER A 68 15.21 -14.10 16.94
CA SER A 68 15.82 -14.97 15.92
C SER A 68 16.64 -14.20 14.89
N PHE A 69 16.64 -12.87 14.96
CA PHE A 69 17.39 -12.03 14.04
C PHE A 69 18.90 -12.17 14.29
N THR A 70 19.68 -12.27 13.22
CA THR A 70 21.14 -12.36 13.28
C THR A 70 21.80 -11.32 12.39
N GLY A 71 22.92 -10.76 12.85
CA GLY A 71 23.70 -9.76 12.11
C GLY A 71 23.18 -8.33 12.28
N SER A 72 23.62 -7.44 11.39
CA SER A 72 23.22 -6.03 11.38
C SER A 72 21.99 -5.79 10.52
N GLY A 73 21.17 -4.84 10.93
CA GLY A 73 19.96 -4.41 10.25
C GLY A 73 19.27 -3.28 11.00
N TRP A 74 17.95 -3.33 11.05
CA TRP A 74 17.09 -2.27 11.56
C TRP A 74 16.04 -2.82 12.50
N LYS A 75 15.82 -2.16 13.63
CA LYS A 75 14.76 -2.48 14.58
C LYS A 75 13.69 -1.40 14.54
N GLY A 76 12.52 -1.79 14.07
CA GLY A 76 11.30 -1.00 14.12
C GLY A 76 10.66 -1.19 15.48
N ILE A 77 10.24 -0.10 16.11
CA ILE A 77 9.42 -0.15 17.33
C ILE A 77 8.17 0.67 17.06
N ALA A 78 7.01 0.04 17.16
CA ALA A 78 5.70 0.66 17.03
C ALA A 78 4.96 0.52 18.36
N SER A 79 4.78 1.64 19.05
CA SER A 79 4.07 1.67 20.32
C SER A 79 3.12 2.85 20.42
N GLY A 80 2.05 2.65 21.18
CA GLY A 80 1.01 3.64 21.33
C GLY A 80 -0.24 3.06 21.94
N ARG A 81 -1.35 3.77 21.77
CA ARG A 81 -2.67 3.33 22.21
C ARG A 81 -3.51 3.00 21.00
N VAL A 82 -4.23 1.89 21.11
CA VAL A 82 -5.26 1.47 20.16
C VAL A 82 -6.61 1.57 20.85
N ILE A 83 -7.59 2.08 20.11
CA ILE A 83 -8.96 2.26 20.55
C ILE A 83 -9.83 1.42 19.61
N SER A 84 -10.36 0.31 20.11
CA SER A 84 -11.33 -0.54 19.42
C SER A 84 -12.66 -0.45 20.17
N PHE A 85 -13.58 0.36 19.66
CA PHE A 85 -14.86 0.68 20.30
C PHE A 85 -14.70 1.15 21.75
N ASP A 86 -15.16 0.36 22.72
CA ASP A 86 -15.08 0.60 24.17
C ASP A 86 -13.72 0.20 24.77
N ARG A 87 -12.93 -0.59 24.04
CA ARG A 87 -11.65 -1.12 24.52
C ARG A 87 -10.50 -0.20 24.15
N ARG A 88 -9.67 0.09 25.15
CA ARG A 88 -8.43 0.86 24.99
C ARG A 88 -7.28 0.08 25.58
N TYR A 89 -6.25 -0.16 24.79
CA TYR A 89 -5.06 -0.85 25.27
C TYR A 89 -3.79 -0.24 24.69
N GLN A 90 -2.70 -0.48 25.40
CA GLN A 90 -1.37 -0.08 24.97
C GLN A 90 -0.78 -1.23 24.17
N ILE A 91 -0.14 -0.89 23.05
CA ILE A 91 0.66 -1.85 22.29
C ILE A 91 2.11 -1.39 22.25
N SER A 92 3.01 -2.36 22.19
CA SER A 92 4.42 -2.14 21.94
C SER A 92 4.93 -3.34 21.15
N GLN A 93 4.97 -3.18 19.83
CA GLN A 93 5.53 -4.19 18.94
C GLN A 93 6.92 -3.79 18.50
N ALA A 94 7.77 -4.79 18.29
CA ALA A 94 9.09 -4.60 17.73
C ALA A 94 9.35 -5.63 16.64
N GLY A 95 9.81 -5.17 15.47
CA GLY A 95 10.23 -6.03 14.37
C GLY A 95 11.69 -5.74 14.01
N CYS A 96 12.42 -6.78 13.61
CA CYS A 96 13.77 -6.66 13.12
C CYS A 96 13.83 -6.98 11.61
N PHE A 97 14.47 -6.10 10.86
CA PHE A 97 14.48 -6.05 9.41
C PHE A 97 15.90 -5.95 8.90
N LYS A 98 16.16 -6.40 7.66
CA LYS A 98 17.49 -6.32 7.06
C LYS A 98 17.77 -4.92 6.52
N THR A 99 16.75 -4.27 5.97
CA THR A 99 16.89 -2.94 5.36
C THR A 99 16.09 -1.88 6.12
N GLU A 100 16.50 -0.62 5.98
CA GLU A 100 15.77 0.51 6.55
C GLU A 100 14.37 0.63 5.92
N GLN A 101 14.28 0.38 4.61
CA GLN A 101 13.06 0.53 3.85
C GLN A 101 11.98 -0.46 4.31
N GLU A 102 12.34 -1.72 4.58
CA GLU A 102 11.43 -2.70 5.18
C GLU A 102 10.94 -2.26 6.56
N CYS A 103 11.86 -1.72 7.38
CA CYS A 103 11.50 -1.22 8.70
C CYS A 103 10.51 -0.05 8.62
N GLN A 104 10.74 0.91 7.73
CA GLN A 104 9.84 2.05 7.54
C GLN A 104 8.49 1.62 6.96
N ALA A 105 8.48 0.68 6.02
CA ALA A 105 7.24 0.12 5.48
C ALA A 105 6.39 -0.57 6.56
N TRP A 106 7.03 -1.34 7.45
CA TRP A 106 6.35 -1.95 8.58
C TRP A 106 5.80 -0.91 9.55
N LEU A 107 6.55 0.16 9.87
CA LEU A 107 6.04 1.26 10.69
C LEU A 107 4.87 1.99 10.05
N PHE A 108 4.93 2.23 8.74
CA PHE A 108 3.84 2.83 7.99
C PHE A 108 2.56 2.00 8.14
N TYR A 109 2.66 0.68 7.93
CA TYR A 109 1.53 -0.23 8.12
C TYR A 109 1.03 -0.27 9.57
N MET A 110 1.93 -0.31 10.57
CA MET A 110 1.55 -0.27 11.99
C MET A 110 0.85 1.02 12.39
N ARG A 111 1.08 2.12 11.67
CA ARG A 111 0.48 3.43 12.00
C ARG A 111 -1.03 3.42 11.85
N ASP A 112 -1.56 2.67 10.90
CA ASP A 112 -3.00 2.57 10.67
C ASP A 112 -3.73 1.88 11.83
N TYR A 113 -3.03 1.00 12.55
CA TYR A 113 -3.55 0.31 13.73
C TYR A 113 -3.45 1.14 15.01
N ILE A 114 -2.56 2.12 15.09
CA ILE A 114 -2.29 2.90 16.32
C ILE A 114 -2.95 4.28 16.24
N ASP A 115 -4.02 4.48 17.03
CA ASP A 115 -4.72 5.77 17.09
C ASP A 115 -3.88 6.89 17.70
N VAL A 116 -3.17 6.59 18.79
CA VAL A 116 -2.29 7.55 19.46
C VAL A 116 -0.87 6.99 19.50
N PRO A 117 -0.03 7.30 18.49
CA PRO A 117 1.34 6.83 18.46
C PRO A 117 2.14 7.51 19.57
N ARG A 118 2.76 6.69 20.41
CA ARG A 118 3.68 7.17 21.45
C ARG A 118 5.11 7.19 20.95
N PHE A 119 5.49 6.16 20.21
CA PHE A 119 6.84 6.00 19.69
C PHE A 119 6.82 5.07 18.49
N MET A 120 7.25 5.60 17.35
CA MET A 120 7.34 4.91 16.07
C MET A 120 8.64 5.30 15.39
N ARG A 121 9.64 4.41 15.41
CA ARG A 121 10.93 4.68 14.77
C ARG A 121 11.66 3.42 14.38
N CYS A 122 12.49 3.55 13.35
CA CYS A 122 13.51 2.59 12.96
C CYS A 122 14.85 3.04 13.51
N ASN A 123 15.56 2.15 14.18
CA ASN A 123 16.95 2.38 14.59
C ASN A 123 17.81 1.29 13.99
N THR A 124 19.09 1.60 13.78
CA THR A 124 20.08 0.56 13.49
C THR A 124 20.11 -0.45 14.64
N TYR A 125 20.26 -1.72 14.29
CA TYR A 125 20.25 -2.83 15.22
C TYR A 125 21.23 -3.90 14.80
N THR A 126 21.98 -4.41 15.76
CA THR A 126 22.88 -5.56 15.58
C THR A 126 22.58 -6.55 16.70
N ALA A 127 22.30 -7.80 16.32
CA ALA A 127 21.99 -8.91 17.22
C ALA A 127 23.24 -9.74 17.53
#